data_AF-M0I723-F1
#
_entry.id   AF-M0I723-F1
#
_cell.length_a   1.000
_cell.length_b   1.000
_cell.length_c   1.000
_cell.angle_alpha   90.00
_cell.angle_beta   90.00
_cell.angle_gamma   90.00
#
_symmetry.space_group_name_H-M   'P 1'
#
loop_
_entity.id
_entity.type
_entity.pdbx_description
1 polymer ?
#
loop_
_entity_poly.entity_id
_entity_poly.type
_entity_poly.pdbx_seq_one_letter_code
_entity_poly.pdbx_strand_id
1 'polypeptide(L)' 'MTSVSARDALRYATQDAVVGLFLVIFGGWLSVTLGGVLFGGHLLSMVSFIGLLVSVAGAFAMFVGLVALAYKLLVDSRAA' A
#
# COMPACT_ATOMS: atom_id res chain seq x y z
N MET A 1 -20.14 -0.40 23.66
CA MET A 1 -19.71 -0.12 22.28
C MET A 1 -20.24 1.26 21.91
N THR A 2 -19.38 2.28 21.93
CA THR A 2 -19.74 3.62 21.46
C THR A 2 -19.98 3.54 19.96
N SER A 3 -21.19 3.89 19.51
CA SER A 3 -21.54 3.85 18.10
C SER A 3 -20.75 4.93 17.36
N VAL A 4 -19.76 4.53 16.56
CA VAL A 4 -19.08 5.44 15.66
C VAL A 4 -20.02 5.77 14.51
N SER A 5 -20.28 7.06 14.31
CA SER A 5 -21.07 7.55 13.18
C SER A 5 -20.39 7.15 11.87
N ALA A 6 -21.13 6.51 10.95
CA ALA A 6 -20.62 6.13 9.63
C ALA A 6 -20.05 7.34 8.86
N ARG A 7 -20.58 8.55 9.11
CA ARG A 7 -20.06 9.80 8.55
C ARG A 7 -18.65 10.10 9.06
N ASP A 8 -18.38 9.91 10.34
CA ASP A 8 -17.07 10.21 10.93
C ASP A 8 -16.03 9.18 10.47
N ALA A 9 -16.42 7.91 10.34
CA ALA A 9 -15.58 6.87 9.76
C ALA A 9 -15.22 7.17 8.28
N LEU A 10 -16.20 7.58 7.47
CA LEU A 10 -15.97 7.99 6.08
C LEU A 10 -15.07 9.21 6.01
N ARG A 11 -15.31 10.23 6.86
CA ARG A 11 -14.51 11.45 6.88
C ARG A 11 -13.05 11.18 7.26
N TYR A 12 -12.83 10.29 8.23
CA TYR A 12 -11.50 9.83 8.62
C TYR A 12 -10.82 9.07 7.49
N ALA A 13 -11.53 8.16 6.82
CA ALA A 13 -10.99 7.42 5.66
C ALA A 13 -10.61 8.35 4.50
N THR A 14 -11.33 9.46 4.30
CA THR A 14 -11.04 10.47 3.27
C THR A 14 -9.98 11.49 3.67
N GLN A 15 -9.43 11.43 4.90
CA GLN A 15 -8.39 12.36 5.32
C GLN A 15 -7.12 12.11 4.49
N ASP A 16 -6.49 13.17 3.97
CA ASP A 16 -5.38 13.09 2.99
C ASP A 16 -4.27 12.11 3.39
N ALA A 17 -3.94 12.06 4.67
CA ALA A 17 -2.91 11.15 5.17
C ALA A 17 -3.33 9.67 5.17
N VAL A 18 -4.63 9.32 5.28
CA VAL A 18 -5.11 7.93 5.11
C VAL A 18 -5.14 7.56 3.62
N VAL A 19 -5.62 8.47 2.77
CA VAL A 19 -5.68 8.29 1.31
C VAL A 19 -4.28 8.07 0.74
N GLY A 20 -3.29 8.88 1.14
CA GLY A 20 -1.91 8.72 0.72
C GLY A 20 -1.33 7.34 1.08
N LEU A 21 -1.63 6.82 2.26
CA LEU A 21 -1.21 5.47 2.68
C LEU A 21 -1.86 4.39 1.82
N PHE A 22 -3.15 4.52 1.51
CA PHE A 22 -3.83 3.61 0.59
C PHE A 22 -3.23 3.67 -0.82
N LEU A 23 -2.88 4.85 -1.33
CA LEU A 23 -2.23 5.00 -2.63
C LEU A 23 -0.86 4.34 -2.66
N VAL A 24 -0.07 4.43 -1.58
CA VAL A 24 1.23 3.75 -1.48
C VAL A 24 1.07 2.23 -1.49
N ILE A 25 0.13 1.70 -0.69
CA ILE A 25 -0.15 0.27 -0.65
C ILE A 25 -0.64 -0.21 -2.02
N PHE A 26 -1.56 0.52 -2.64
CA PHE A 26 -2.11 0.19 -3.95
C PHE A 26 -1.04 0.26 -5.06
N GLY A 27 -0.19 1.28 -5.05
CA GLY A 27 0.93 1.41 -5.98
C GLY A 27 1.97 0.30 -5.81
N GLY A 28 2.24 -0.09 -4.56
CA GLY A 28 3.08 -1.25 -4.24
C GLY A 28 2.50 -2.54 -4.81
N TRP A 29 1.20 -2.78 -4.61
CA TRP A 29 0.49 -3.92 -5.18
C TRP A 29 0.56 -3.94 -6.71
N LEU A 30 0.32 -2.81 -7.35
CA LEU A 30 0.38 -2.69 -8.80
C LEU A 30 1.80 -3.01 -9.31
N SER A 31 2.83 -2.53 -8.60
CA SER A 31 4.23 -2.79 -8.93
C SER A 31 4.60 -4.27 -8.80
N VAL A 32 4.14 -4.95 -7.75
CA VAL A 32 4.29 -6.42 -7.60
C VAL A 32 3.62 -7.15 -8.75
N THR A 33 2.39 -6.76 -9.08
CA THR A 33 1.59 -7.46 -10.10
C THR A 33 2.22 -7.29 -11.49
N LEU A 34 2.59 -6.06 -11.86
CA LEU A 34 3.23 -5.77 -13.14
C LEU A 34 4.65 -6.38 -13.22
N GLY A 35 5.43 -6.27 -12.14
CA GLY A 35 6.76 -6.86 -12.08
C GLY A 35 6.73 -8.39 -12.20
N GLY A 36 5.74 -9.05 -11.59
CA GLY A 36 5.52 -10.49 -11.70
C GLY A 36 5.17 -10.92 -13.12
N VAL A 37 4.34 -10.14 -13.83
CA VAL A 37 4.02 -10.38 -15.25
C VAL A 37 5.28 -10.25 -16.12
N LEU A 38 6.11 -9.23 -15.89
CA LEU A 38 7.37 -9.04 -16.61
C LEU A 38 8.39 -10.14 -16.33
N PHE A 39 8.42 -10.68 -15.10
CA PHE A 39 9.31 -11.75 -14.69
C PHE A 39 8.90 -13.11 -15.26
N GLY A 40 7.58 -13.42 -15.26
CA GLY A 40 7.04 -14.71 -15.70
C GLY A 40 6.85 -14.85 -17.22
N GLY A 41 6.86 -13.74 -17.97
CA GLY A 41 6.89 -13.78 -19.43
C GLY A 41 8.25 -14.26 -19.93
N HIS A 42 8.29 -15.10 -20.98
CA HIS A 42 9.51 -15.50 -21.70
C HIS A 42 10.15 -14.33 -22.48
N LEU A 43 10.26 -13.16 -21.87
CA LEU A 43 10.91 -11.97 -22.39
C LEU A 43 12.44 -12.09 -22.22
N LEU A 44 13.19 -11.29 -22.96
CA LEU A 44 14.65 -11.15 -22.84
C LEU A 44 15.07 -11.06 -21.36
N SER A 45 16.15 -11.77 -21.00
CA SER A 45 16.69 -11.89 -19.61
C SER A 45 16.72 -10.57 -18.84
N MET A 46 17.05 -9.45 -19.51
CA MET A 46 17.13 -8.13 -18.89
C MET A 46 15.76 -7.59 -18.42
N VAL A 47 14.67 -7.89 -19.15
CA VAL A 47 13.30 -7.46 -18.79
C VAL A 47 12.81 -8.23 -17.57
N SER A 48 13.15 -9.51 -17.46
CA SER A 48 12.84 -10.34 -16.30
C SER A 48 13.52 -9.81 -15.03
N PHE A 49 14.80 -9.41 -15.12
CA PHE A 49 15.52 -8.80 -14.00
C PHE A 49 14.90 -7.47 -13.53
N ILE A 50 14.48 -6.62 -14.46
CA ILE A 50 13.75 -5.39 -14.13
C ILE A 50 12.42 -5.72 -13.44
N GLY A 51 11.68 -6.70 -13.97
CA GLY A 51 10.43 -7.18 -13.37
C GLY A 51 10.60 -7.66 -11.93
N LEU A 52 11.70 -8.36 -11.63
CA LEU A 52 12.06 -8.77 -10.27
C LEU A 52 12.28 -7.56 -9.36
N LEU A 53 13.12 -6.59 -9.77
CA LEU A 53 13.41 -5.40 -8.97
C LEU A 53 12.16 -4.57 -8.69
N VAL A 54 11.31 -4.37 -9.70
CA VAL A 54 10.04 -3.66 -9.56
C VAL A 54 9.10 -4.42 -8.60
N SER A 55 9.07 -5.74 -8.68
CA SER A 55 8.25 -6.56 -7.76
C SER A 55 8.71 -6.42 -6.31
N VAL A 56 10.02 -6.50 -6.09
CA VAL A 56 10.62 -6.37 -4.74
C VAL A 56 10.35 -4.97 -4.19
N ALA A 57 10.58 -3.92 -4.98
CA ALA A 57 10.27 -2.55 -4.58
C ALA A 57 8.78 -2.37 -4.24
N GLY A 58 7.88 -2.96 -5.03
CA GLY A 58 6.45 -2.97 -4.76
C GLY A 58 6.09 -3.65 -3.44
N ALA A 59 6.70 -4.80 -3.16
CA ALA A 59 6.50 -5.53 -1.91
C ALA A 59 6.95 -4.71 -0.69
N PHE A 60 8.11 -4.04 -0.78
CA PHE A 60 8.56 -3.11 0.26
C PHE A 60 7.61 -1.93 0.45
N ALA A 61 7.13 -1.32 -0.64
CA ALA A 61 6.17 -0.23 -0.58
C ALA A 61 4.87 -0.64 0.13
N MET A 62 4.33 -1.83 -0.17
CA MET A 62 3.16 -2.38 0.53
C MET A 62 3.44 -2.58 2.02
N PHE A 63 4.59 -3.17 2.36
CA PHE A 63 4.96 -3.43 3.75
C PHE A 63 5.07 -2.13 4.56
N VAL A 64 5.81 -1.15 4.04
CA VAL A 64 5.96 0.17 4.68
C VAL A 64 4.61 0.86 4.79
N GLY A 65 3.77 0.83 3.75
CA GLY A 65 2.44 1.40 3.77
C GLY A 65 1.54 0.78 4.85
N LEU A 66 1.57 -0.54 5.01
CA LEU A 66 0.84 -1.26 6.06
C LEU A 66 1.32 -0.89 7.47
N VAL A 67 2.64 -0.84 7.69
CA VAL A 67 3.20 -0.44 8.98
C VAL A 67 2.83 1.01 9.30
N ALA A 68 2.94 1.91 8.33
CA ALA A 68 2.59 3.32 8.51
C ALA A 68 1.08 3.51 8.79
N LEU A 69 0.21 2.72 8.15
CA LEU A 69 -1.22 2.70 8.43
C LEU A 69 -1.51 2.23 9.85
N ALA A 70 -0.90 1.11 10.27
CA ALA A 70 -1.06 0.59 11.63
C ALA A 70 -0.53 1.60 12.68
N TYR A 71 0.61 2.22 12.41
CA TYR A 71 1.18 3.25 13.27
C TYR A 71 0.25 4.46 13.39
N LYS A 72 -0.29 4.95 12.27
CA LYS A 72 -1.24 6.08 12.27
C LYS A 72 -2.48 5.75 13.11
N LEU A 73 -3.08 4.57 12.91
CA LEU A 73 -4.22 4.12 13.69
C LEU A 73 -3.91 4.07 15.20
N LEU A 74 -2.71 3.60 15.56
CA LEU A 74 -2.27 3.56 16.96
C LEU A 74 -2.10 4.97 17.55
N VAL A 75 -1.47 5.89 16.82
CA VAL A 75 -1.30 7.29 17.27
C VAL A 75 -2.64 7.98 17.44
N ASP A 76 -3.53 7.86 16.45
CA ASP A 76 -4.85 8.48 16.51
C ASP A 76 -5.71 7.88 17.65
N SER A 77 -5.58 6.59 17.93
CA SER A 77 -6.27 5.95 19.07
C SER A 77 -5.79 6.44 20.45
N ARG A 78 -4.58 6.98 20.55
CA ARG A 78 -4.03 7.55 21.79
C ARG A 78 -4.37 9.03 21.96
N ALA A 79 -4.70 9.71 20.88
CA ALA A 79 -5.03 11.14 20.86
C ALA A 79 -6.55 11.41 21.00
N ALA A 80 -7.39 10.38 20.84
CA ALA A 80 -8.84 10.40 21.04
C ALA A 80 -9.22 10.18 22.50
#